data_AF-A0A6L6L8A0-F1
#
_entry.id   AF-A0A6L6L8A0-F1
#
_cell.length_a   1.000
_cell.length_b   1.000
_cell.length_c   1.000
_cell.angle_alpha   90.00
_cell.angle_beta   90.00
_cell.angle_gamma   90.00
#
_symmetry.space_group_name_H-M   'P 1'
#
loop_
_entity.id
_entity.type
_entity.pdbx_description
1 polymer ?
#
loop_
_entity_poly.entity_id
_entity_poly.type
_entity_poly.pdbx_seq_one_letter_code
_entity_poly.pdbx_strand_id
1 'polypeptide(L)' 'MSKNYEKVKNYYDKGLWNENRVQNAVGKWITPEEYEQITGKAYAEEEDT' A
#
# COMPACT_ATOMS: atom_id res chain seq x y z
N MET A 1 -3.86 -12.45 0.50
CA MET A 1 -4.75 -11.28 0.58
C MET A 1 -5.11 -11.00 2.02
N SER A 2 -4.63 -9.87 2.54
CA SER A 2 -4.94 -9.31 3.83
C SER A 2 -6.39 -8.84 3.88
N LYS A 3 -6.98 -8.83 5.07
CA LYS A 3 -8.38 -8.41 5.28
C LYS A 3 -8.66 -6.97 4.82
N ASN A 4 -7.62 -6.13 4.75
CA ASN A 4 -7.75 -4.72 4.40
C ASN A 4 -7.37 -4.40 2.94
N TYR A 5 -6.94 -5.39 2.14
CA TYR A 5 -6.52 -5.16 0.76
C TYR A 5 -7.54 -4.34 -0.06
N GLU A 6 -8.79 -4.82 -0.14
CA GLU A 6 -9.83 -4.14 -0.92
C GLU A 6 -10.12 -2.73 -0.42
N LYS A 7 -10.02 -2.52 0.90
CA LYS A 7 -10.24 -1.23 1.53
C LYS A 7 -9.14 -0.24 1.14
N VAL A 8 -7.88 -0.66 1.22
CA VAL A 8 -6.73 0.18 0.84
C VAL A 8 -6.73 0.43 -0.66
N LYS A 9 -7.02 -0.59 -1.48
CA LYS A 9 -7.17 -0.44 -2.94
C LYS A 9 -8.24 0.59 -3.29
N ASN A 10 -9.42 0.48 -2.69
CA ASN A 10 -10.52 1.44 -2.93
C ASN A 10 -10.17 2.87 -2.49
N TYR A 11 -9.41 3.04 -1.41
CA TYR A 11 -8.93 4.37 -1.00
C TYR A 11 -7.92 4.96 -1.97
N TYR A 12 -7.00 4.13 -2.48
CA TYR A 12 -6.04 4.55 -3.49
C TYR A 12 -6.71 4.87 -4.82
N ASP A 13 -7.58 3.98 -5.33
CA ASP A 13 -8.33 4.16 -6.58
C ASP A 13 -9.21 5.42 -6.55
N LYS A 14 -9.75 5.78 -5.39
CA LYS A 14 -10.54 7.00 -5.18
C LYS A 14 -9.70 8.26 -4.94
N GLY A 15 -8.37 8.14 -4.89
CA GLY A 15 -7.46 9.24 -4.58
C GLY A 15 -7.56 9.75 -3.13
N LEU A 16 -8.21 9.00 -2.24
CA LEU A 16 -8.31 9.35 -0.82
C LEU A 16 -6.98 9.13 -0.10
N TRP A 17 -6.18 8.17 -0.59
CA TRP A 17 -4.85 7.86 -0.10
C TRP A 17 -3.83 8.06 -1.21
N ASN A 18 -2.73 8.71 -0.88
CA ASN A 18 -1.55 8.77 -1.74
C ASN A 18 -0.66 7.54 -1.51
N GLU A 19 0.29 7.35 -2.40
CA GLU A 19 1.24 6.23 -2.37
C GLU A 19 1.97 6.09 -1.04
N ASN A 20 2.52 7.17 -0.49
CA ASN A 20 3.20 7.16 0.83
C ASN A 20 2.31 6.62 1.95
N ARG A 21 0.99 6.88 1.89
CA ARG A 21 0.05 6.35 2.89
C ARG A 21 -0.23 4.86 2.67
N VAL A 22 -0.25 4.39 1.44
CA VAL A 22 -0.34 2.95 1.11
C VAL A 22 0.94 2.24 1.56
N GLN A 23 2.11 2.83 1.37
CA GLN A 23 3.41 2.32 1.82
C GLN A 23 3.45 2.19 3.35
N ASN A 24 2.99 3.20 4.09
CA ASN A 24 2.87 3.17 5.55
C ASN A 24 1.90 2.10 6.09
N ALA A 25 1.01 1.60 5.24
CA ALA A 25 0.06 0.54 5.57
C ALA A 25 0.66 -0.86 5.36
N VAL A 26 1.81 -0.96 4.69
CA VAL A 26 2.58 -2.20 4.56
C VAL A 26 3.06 -2.65 5.93
N GLY A 27 2.95 -3.95 6.21
CA GLY A 27 3.28 -4.55 7.51
C GLY A 27 2.25 -4.32 8.62
N LYS A 28 1.23 -3.48 8.39
CA LYS A 28 0.15 -3.21 9.36
C LYS A 28 -1.22 -3.65 8.85
N TRP A 29 -1.53 -3.30 7.60
CA TRP A 29 -2.85 -3.51 6.98
C TRP A 29 -2.74 -4.38 5.73
N ILE A 30 -1.68 -4.19 4.95
CA ILE A 30 -1.39 -4.90 3.72
C ILE A 30 0.05 -5.46 3.73
N THR A 31 0.35 -6.36 2.80
CA THR A 31 1.72 -6.87 2.56
C THR A 31 2.46 -6.05 1.49
N PRO A 32 3.80 -6.17 1.38
CA PRO A 32 4.56 -5.51 0.30
C PRO A 32 4.08 -5.92 -1.10
N GLU A 33 3.71 -7.19 -1.29
CA GLU A 33 3.16 -7.72 -2.56
C GLU A 33 1.79 -7.09 -2.90
N GLU A 34 1.01 -6.75 -1.87
CA GLU A 34 -0.28 -6.08 -2.04
C GLU A 34 -0.11 -4.59 -2.34
N TYR A 35 0.90 -3.95 -1.76
CA TYR A 35 1.28 -2.59 -2.14
C TYR A 35 1.61 -2.51 -3.63
N GLU A 36 2.39 -3.47 -4.14
CA GLU A 36 2.73 -3.55 -5.56
C GLU A 36 1.49 -3.77 -6.43
N GLN A 37 0.54 -4.61 -6.00
CA GLN A 37 -0.73 -4.79 -6.72
C GLN A 37 -1.63 -3.53 -6.71
N ILE A 38 -1.60 -2.74 -5.64
CA ILE A 38 -2.42 -1.52 -5.52
C ILE A 38 -1.81 -0.36 -6.31
N THR A 39 -0.49 -0.17 -6.19
CA THR A 39 0.21 1.02 -6.71
C THR A 39 0.88 0.77 -8.05
N GLY A 40 1.12 -0.49 -8.42
CA GLY A 40 1.92 -0.88 -9.58
C GLY A 40 3.42 -0.67 -9.39
N LYS A 41 3.87 -0.38 -8.16
CA LYS A 41 5.27 -0.09 -7.84
C LYS A 41 5.82 -1.08 -6.84
N ALA A 42 7.06 -1.50 -7.03
CA ALA A 42 7.77 -2.28 -6.04
C ALA A 42 7.82 -1.52 -4.71
N TYR A 43 7.55 -2.22 -3.61
CA TYR A 43 7.73 -1.66 -2.28
C TYR A 43 9.24 -1.48 -2.03
N ALA A 44 9.72 -0.26 -2.16
CA ALA A 44 11.01 0.14 -1.64
C ALA A 44 10.77 0.59 -0.20
N GLU A 45 11.26 -0.15 0.78
CA GLU A 45 11.36 0.37 2.13
C GLU A 45 12.43 1.47 2.04
N GLU A 46 12.03 2.75 2.13
CA GLU A 46 13.01 3.83 2.21
C GLU A 46 13.80 3.58 3.51
N GLU A 47 14.99 3.01 3.38
CA GLU A 47 15.98 2.99 4.45
C GLU A 47 16.38 4.45 4.69
N ASP A 48 15.72 5.12 5.64
CA ASP A 48 16.20 6.35 6.27
C ASP A 48 17.63 6.06 6.78
N THR A 49 18.63 6.39 5.96
CA THR A 49 20.07 6.27 6.24
C THR A 49 20.66 7.61 6.65
#